data_AF-A0A1R3KKD7-F1
#
_entry.id   AF-A0A1R3KKD7-F1
#
_cell.length_a   1.000
_cell.length_b   1.000
_cell.length_c   1.000
_cell.angle_alpha   90.00
_cell.angle_beta   90.00
_cell.angle_gamma   90.00
#
_symmetry.space_group_name_H-M   'P 1'
#
loop_
_entity.id
_entity.type
_entity.pdbx_description
1 polymer ?
#
loop_
_entity_poly.entity_id
_entity_poly.type
_entity_poly.pdbx_seq_one_letter_code
_entity_poly.pdbx_strand_id
1 'polypeptide(L)'
;MLLGGKRVGIVGLGSIGGEIVKRLESFGCAIAYNSRRKKPSVPFPWYKTVYDLAINSDVLIVCCALIEETRHIVNKDVMVALEKEGVIINVGRALINDKELVQFLMRGELGGAGLDVFENEPDVPEELFSLNNIVLSPHCAVATP
;
A
#
# COMPACT_ATOMS: atom_id res chain seq x y z
N MET A 1 -8.33 8.47 -13.74
CA MET A 1 -9.13 7.84 -12.66
C MET A 1 -9.42 8.88 -11.60
N LEU A 2 -10.63 8.97 -11.04
CA LEU A 2 -10.94 9.92 -9.97
C LEU A 2 -10.65 9.27 -8.61
N LEU A 3 -10.09 10.04 -7.67
CA LEU A 3 -9.77 9.57 -6.32
C LEU A 3 -11.03 9.44 -5.44
N GLY A 4 -12.00 10.35 -5.61
CA GLY A 4 -13.24 10.31 -4.83
C GLY A 4 -14.05 9.04 -5.09
N GLY A 5 -14.62 8.47 -4.04
CA GLY A 5 -15.39 7.22 -4.08
C GLY A 5 -14.56 5.94 -4.14
N LYS A 6 -13.23 6.02 -4.24
CA LYS A 6 -12.36 4.83 -4.19
C LYS A 6 -12.40 4.13 -2.84
N ARG A 7 -12.32 2.80 -2.87
CA ARG A 7 -12.11 1.98 -1.68
C ARG A 7 -10.62 1.97 -1.34
N VAL A 8 -10.24 2.50 -0.19
CA VAL A 8 -8.85 2.60 0.24
C VAL A 8 -8.63 1.76 1.50
N GLY A 9 -7.78 0.74 1.38
CA GLY A 9 -7.35 -0.10 2.48
C GLY A 9 -6.07 0.42 3.12
N ILE A 10 -6.08 0.62 4.44
CA ILE A 10 -4.90 1.05 5.21
C ILE A 10 -4.30 -0.14 5.98
N VAL A 11 -3.11 -0.57 5.60
CA VAL A 11 -2.34 -1.60 6.34
C VAL A 11 -1.53 -0.92 7.43
N GLY A 12 -2.04 -0.97 8.66
CA GLY A 12 -1.41 -0.35 9.83
C GLY A 12 -1.99 1.01 10.20
N LEU A 13 -3.08 1.01 10.97
CA LEU A 13 -3.72 2.25 11.43
C LEU A 13 -3.06 2.83 12.71
N GLY A 14 -1.79 3.20 12.60
CA GLY A 14 -1.02 3.94 13.63
C GLY A 14 -1.11 5.46 13.45
N SER A 15 -0.08 6.20 13.89
CA SER A 15 -0.01 7.65 13.71
C SER A 15 -0.03 8.06 12.23
N ILE A 16 0.82 7.44 11.40
CA ILE A 16 0.89 7.71 9.95
C ILE A 16 -0.44 7.34 9.28
N GLY A 17 -0.94 6.13 9.52
CA GLY A 17 -2.20 5.67 8.95
C GLY A 17 -3.39 6.59 9.30
N GLY A 18 -3.46 7.09 10.54
CA GLY A 18 -4.50 8.03 10.95
C GLY A 18 -4.44 9.37 10.18
N GLU A 19 -3.24 9.91 9.96
CA GLU A 19 -3.04 11.13 9.19
C GLU A 19 -3.37 10.95 7.69
N ILE A 20 -3.08 9.77 7.13
CA ILE A 20 -3.47 9.41 5.76
C ILE A 20 -4.99 9.36 5.65
N VAL A 21 -5.67 8.66 6.57
CA VAL A 21 -7.13 8.56 6.60
C VAL A 21 -7.78 9.93 6.66
N LYS A 22 -7.34 10.81 7.57
CA LYS A 22 -7.88 12.17 7.71
C LYS A 22 -7.87 12.96 6.40
N ARG A 23 -6.81 12.80 5.59
CA ARG A 23 -6.70 13.44 4.27
C ARG A 23 -7.64 12.80 3.27
N LEU A 24 -7.68 11.47 3.19
CA LEU A 24 -8.49 10.73 2.23
C LEU A 24 -10.00 10.86 2.47
N GLU A 25 -10.45 11.02 3.72
CA GLU A 25 -11.85 11.31 4.03
C GLU A 25 -12.31 12.61 3.36
N SER A 26 -11.44 13.62 3.29
CA SER A 26 -11.75 14.90 2.63
C SER A 26 -11.92 14.76 1.11
N PHE A 27 -11.38 13.70 0.51
CA PHE A 27 -11.57 13.36 -0.90
C PHE A 27 -12.81 12.48 -1.14
N GLY A 28 -13.53 12.07 -0.08
CA GLY A 28 -14.69 11.19 -0.19
C GLY A 28 -14.34 9.74 -0.48
N CYS A 29 -13.15 9.28 -0.07
CA CYS A 29 -12.76 7.87 -0.19
C CYS A 29 -13.51 6.99 0.83
N ALA A 30 -13.85 5.76 0.45
CA ALA A 30 -14.35 4.75 1.36
C ALA A 30 -13.17 4.04 2.04
N ILE A 31 -13.00 4.27 3.35
CA ILE A 31 -11.84 3.78 4.10
C ILE A 31 -12.14 2.44 4.77
N ALA A 32 -11.19 1.50 4.68
CA ALA A 32 -11.11 0.29 5.49
C ALA A 32 -9.68 0.11 6.02
N TYR A 33 -9.49 -0.71 7.05
CA TYR A 33 -8.14 -0.91 7.61
C TYR A 33 -7.85 -2.33 8.10
N ASN A 34 -6.55 -2.64 8.13
CA ASN A 34 -5.98 -3.77 8.83
C ASN A 34 -5.07 -3.29 9.97
N SER A 35 -5.12 -4.01 11.08
CA SER A 35 -4.13 -3.93 12.15
C SER A 35 -4.20 -5.20 13.00
N ARG A 36 -3.13 -5.47 13.77
CA ARG A 36 -3.02 -6.63 14.67
C ARG A 36 -4.26 -6.90 15.52
N ARG A 37 -4.94 -5.85 15.98
CA ARG A 37 -6.22 -5.92 16.70
C ARG A 37 -7.17 -4.85 16.17
N LYS A 38 -8.48 -5.12 16.24
CA LYS A 38 -9.51 -4.10 15.98
C LYS A 38 -9.35 -2.95 16.96
N LYS A 39 -9.47 -1.72 16.47
CA LYS A 39 -9.45 -0.50 17.30
C LYS A 39 -10.88 -0.09 17.64
N PRO A 40 -11.30 -0.11 18.92
CA PRO A 40 -12.69 0.13 19.30
C PRO A 40 -13.23 1.52 18.92
N SER A 41 -12.36 2.53 18.89
CA SER A 41 -12.71 3.93 18.60
C SER A 41 -12.63 4.29 17.12
N VAL A 42 -12.30 3.34 16.24
CA VAL A 42 -12.17 3.58 14.80
C VAL A 42 -13.45 3.16 14.10
N PRO A 43 -14.13 4.09 13.38
CA PRO A 43 -15.44 3.81 12.77
C PRO A 43 -15.36 3.03 11.46
N PHE A 44 -14.17 2.86 10.89
CA PHE A 44 -13.97 2.19 9.60
C PHE A 44 -14.07 0.66 9.74
N PRO A 45 -14.47 -0.06 8.68
CA PRO A 45 -14.39 -1.52 8.61
C PRO A 45 -12.98 -2.02 8.93
N TRP A 46 -12.90 -3.00 9.82
CA TRP A 46 -11.65 -3.67 10.18
C TRP A 46 -11.59 -5.06 9.57
N TYR A 47 -10.49 -5.35 8.90
CA TYR A 47 -10.18 -6.66 8.34
C TYR A 47 -9.02 -7.30 9.11
N LYS A 48 -9.17 -8.58 9.42
CA LYS A 48 -8.18 -9.34 10.20
C LYS A 48 -6.89 -9.59 9.41
N THR A 49 -7.02 -9.85 8.12
CA THR A 49 -5.88 -10.10 7.22
C THR A 49 -5.73 -8.98 6.18
N VAL A 50 -4.53 -8.84 5.63
CA VAL A 50 -4.28 -7.90 4.52
C VAL A 50 -4.92 -8.40 3.22
N TYR A 51 -5.02 -9.71 3.03
CA TYR A 51 -5.72 -10.31 1.90
C TYR A 51 -7.20 -9.94 1.87
N ASP A 52 -7.93 -10.09 2.99
CA ASP A 52 -9.35 -9.72 3.05
C ASP A 52 -9.55 -8.22 2.83
N LEU A 53 -8.61 -7.40 3.30
CA LEU A 53 -8.60 -5.97 3.04
C LEU A 53 -8.41 -5.67 1.54
N ALA A 54 -7.49 -6.36 0.87
CA ALA A 54 -7.18 -6.18 -0.53
C ALA A 54 -8.37 -6.50 -1.45
N ILE A 55 -9.09 -7.59 -1.20
CA ILE A 55 -10.35 -7.93 -1.93
C ILE A 55 -11.34 -6.75 -1.90
N ASN A 56 -11.34 -6.00 -0.80
CA ASN A 56 -12.29 -4.91 -0.55
C ASN A 56 -11.69 -3.52 -0.83
N SER A 57 -10.56 -3.44 -1.54
CA SER A 57 -9.84 -2.20 -1.81
C SER A 57 -9.54 -2.03 -3.29
N ASP A 58 -9.59 -0.79 -3.77
CA ASP A 58 -9.03 -0.41 -5.08
C ASP A 58 -7.59 0.10 -4.91
N VAL A 59 -7.29 0.67 -3.74
CA VAL A 59 -5.96 1.18 -3.37
C VAL A 59 -5.57 0.60 -2.02
N LEU A 60 -4.37 0.03 -1.91
CA LEU A 60 -3.82 -0.48 -0.66
C LEU A 60 -2.64 0.39 -0.24
N ILE A 61 -2.76 1.08 0.89
CA ILE A 61 -1.70 1.93 1.45
C ILE A 61 -1.05 1.20 2.63
N VAL A 62 0.26 1.00 2.53
CA VAL A 62 1.07 0.22 3.46
C VAL A 62 1.93 1.16 4.28
N CYS A 63 1.64 1.23 5.58
CA CYS A 63 2.31 2.13 6.53
C CYS A 63 2.48 1.49 7.92
N CYS A 64 2.52 0.16 8.00
CA CYS A 64 2.80 -0.56 9.24
C CYS A 64 4.32 -0.63 9.51
N ALA A 65 4.68 -0.96 10.74
CA ALA A 65 6.09 -1.20 11.09
C ALA A 65 6.58 -2.50 10.47
N LEU A 66 7.84 -2.53 10.01
CA LEU A 66 8.51 -3.77 9.61
C LEU A 66 8.98 -4.55 10.83
N ILE A 67 8.36 -5.70 11.04
CA ILE A 67 8.75 -6.75 11.98
C ILE A 67 8.71 -8.10 11.24
N GLU A 68 9.15 -9.17 11.88
CA GLU A 68 9.20 -10.50 11.25
C GLU A 68 7.82 -10.93 10.71
N GLU A 69 6.75 -10.66 11.46
CA GLU A 69 5.39 -11.04 11.09
C GLU A 69 4.79 -10.19 9.96
N THR A 70 5.37 -9.03 9.66
CA THR A 70 4.89 -8.13 8.60
C THR A 70 5.84 -8.06 7.41
N ARG A 71 6.97 -8.77 7.47
CA ARG A 71 7.86 -8.92 6.32
C ARG A 71 7.10 -9.59 5.18
N HIS A 72 7.10 -8.97 4.00
CA HIS A 72 6.35 -9.44 2.83
C HIS A 72 4.86 -9.66 3.10
N ILE A 73 4.26 -8.87 4.00
CA ILE A 73 2.81 -8.97 4.32
C ILE A 73 1.92 -8.68 3.11
N VAL A 74 2.43 -7.89 2.16
CA VAL A 74 1.84 -7.73 0.84
C VAL A 74 2.56 -8.74 -0.07
N ASN A 75 2.04 -9.96 -0.05
CA ASN A 75 2.55 -11.06 -0.86
C ASN A 75 1.79 -11.17 -2.20
N LYS A 76 2.16 -12.17 -2.99
CA LYS A 76 1.46 -12.52 -4.24
C LYS A 76 -0.06 -12.59 -4.11
N ASP A 77 -0.59 -13.24 -3.07
CA ASP A 77 -2.04 -13.43 -2.91
C ASP A 77 -2.75 -12.08 -2.69
N VAL A 78 -2.11 -11.16 -1.95
CA VAL A 78 -2.59 -9.79 -1.75
C VAL A 78 -2.58 -9.01 -3.07
N MET A 79 -1.52 -9.14 -3.88
CA MET A 79 -1.46 -8.47 -5.19
C MET A 79 -2.51 -9.00 -6.17
N VAL A 80 -2.72 -10.32 -6.20
CA VAL A 80 -3.81 -10.93 -6.99
C VAL A 80 -5.17 -10.43 -6.53
N ALA A 81 -5.39 -10.29 -5.21
CA ALA A 81 -6.65 -9.83 -4.65
C ALA A 81 -6.98 -8.36 -4.96
N LEU A 82 -5.98 -7.51 -5.24
CA LEU A 82 -6.18 -6.13 -5.68
C LEU A 82 -6.62 -6.02 -7.15
N GLU A 83 -6.40 -7.09 -7.91
CA GLU A 83 -6.71 -7.18 -9.34
C GLU A 83 -5.94 -6.15 -10.21
N LYS A 84 -6.15 -6.24 -11.53
CA LYS A 84 -5.44 -5.45 -12.54
C LYS A 84 -5.62 -3.92 -12.45
N GLU A 85 -6.66 -3.44 -11.77
CA GLU A 85 -6.93 -2.01 -11.59
C GLU A 85 -6.41 -1.50 -10.23
N GLY A 86 -5.92 -2.41 -9.38
CA GLY A 86 -5.48 -2.11 -8.04
C GLY A 86 -4.18 -1.32 -8.00
N VAL A 87 -4.05 -0.44 -7.00
CA VAL A 87 -2.84 0.36 -6.78
C VAL A 87 -2.28 0.09 -5.39
N ILE A 88 -0.96 -0.12 -5.31
CA ILE A 88 -0.25 -0.25 -4.02
C ILE A 88 0.55 1.00 -3.74
N ILE A 89 0.40 1.57 -2.55
CA ILE A 89 1.23 2.67 -2.07
C ILE A 89 2.03 2.18 -0.86
N ASN A 90 3.36 2.21 -0.92
CA ASN A 90 4.21 1.83 0.20
C ASN A 90 5.03 3.03 0.70
N VAL A 91 4.70 3.48 1.91
CA VAL A 91 5.40 4.54 2.65
C VAL A 91 5.98 4.00 3.97
N GLY A 92 6.00 2.68 4.14
CA GLY A 92 6.50 2.00 5.32
C GLY A 92 7.98 1.66 5.17
N ARG A 93 8.25 0.39 4.90
CA ARG A 93 9.59 -0.21 4.69
C ARG A 93 9.45 -1.38 3.68
N ALA A 94 10.46 -2.26 3.61
CA ALA A 94 10.51 -3.54 2.89
C ALA A 94 9.38 -4.55 3.26
N LEU A 95 8.12 -4.16 3.06
CA LEU A 95 6.90 -4.91 3.41
C LEU A 95 6.32 -5.67 2.19
N ILE A 96 6.94 -5.48 1.03
CA ILE A 96 6.62 -6.08 -0.25
C ILE A 96 7.91 -6.72 -0.78
N ASN A 97 7.80 -7.83 -1.48
CA ASN A 97 8.92 -8.37 -2.25
C ASN A 97 9.04 -7.59 -3.56
N ASP A 98 10.15 -6.88 -3.77
CA ASP A 98 10.31 -5.98 -4.91
C ASP A 98 10.31 -6.75 -6.23
N LYS A 99 10.92 -7.94 -6.26
CA LYS A 99 10.98 -8.78 -7.46
C LYS A 99 9.60 -9.28 -7.87
N GLU A 100 8.77 -9.66 -6.91
CA GLU A 100 7.39 -10.07 -7.20
C GLU A 100 6.55 -8.87 -7.66
N LEU A 101 6.66 -7.72 -7.00
CA LEU A 101 5.94 -6.51 -7.38
C LEU A 101 6.28 -6.07 -8.82
N VAL A 102 7.57 -6.07 -9.17
CA VAL A 102 8.04 -5.78 -10.54
C VAL A 102 7.37 -6.70 -11.56
N GLN A 103 7.31 -8.01 -11.29
CA GLN A 103 6.69 -8.96 -12.20
C GLN A 103 5.20 -8.68 -12.42
N PHE A 104 4.45 -8.36 -11.36
CA PHE A 104 3.02 -8.02 -11.47
C PHE A 104 2.81 -6.75 -12.30
N LEU A 105 3.61 -5.71 -12.06
CA LEU A 105 3.51 -4.46 -12.79
C LEU A 105 3.89 -4.62 -14.27
N MET A 106 4.98 -5.34 -14.58
CA MET A 106 5.41 -5.61 -15.95
C MET A 106 4.39 -6.42 -16.74
N ARG A 107 3.67 -7.34 -16.08
CA ARG A 107 2.61 -8.16 -16.70
C ARG A 107 1.27 -7.43 -16.81
N GLY A 108 1.13 -6.23 -16.23
CA GLY A 108 -0.14 -5.53 -16.13
C GLY A 108 -1.17 -6.26 -15.25
N GLU A 109 -0.71 -7.10 -14.32
CA GLU A 109 -1.53 -7.79 -13.33
C GLU A 109 -1.85 -6.89 -12.12
N LEU A 110 -1.18 -5.73 -12.03
CA LEU A 110 -1.44 -4.67 -11.07
C LEU A 110 -1.50 -3.31 -11.79
N GLY A 111 -2.46 -2.48 -11.41
CA GLY A 111 -2.74 -1.21 -12.08
C GLY A 111 -1.63 -0.17 -11.91
N GLY A 112 -0.96 -0.18 -10.75
CA GLY A 112 0.21 0.66 -10.52
C GLY A 112 0.76 0.60 -9.10
N ALA A 113 1.85 1.33 -8.87
CA ALA A 113 2.45 1.44 -7.54
C ALA A 113 3.05 2.82 -7.25
N GLY A 114 2.94 3.29 -6.01
CA GLY A 114 3.67 4.44 -5.49
C GLY A 114 4.60 4.00 -4.37
N LEU A 115 5.91 4.11 -4.57
CA LEU A 115 6.92 3.54 -3.67
C LEU A 115 7.88 4.63 -3.20
N ASP A 116 7.93 4.85 -1.89
CA ASP A 116 8.99 5.66 -1.25
C ASP A 116 10.10 4.78 -0.68
N VAL A 117 9.90 3.46 -0.61
CA VAL A 117 10.81 2.52 0.05
C VAL A 117 10.96 1.22 -0.74
N PHE A 118 12.12 0.57 -0.60
CA PHE A 118 12.54 -0.64 -1.33
C PHE A 118 13.22 -1.66 -0.41
N GLU A 119 13.35 -2.92 -0.83
CA GLU A 119 13.97 -3.97 -0.03
C GLU A 119 15.48 -3.78 0.17
N ASN A 120 16.17 -3.31 -0.87
CA ASN A 120 17.64 -3.23 -0.90
C ASN A 120 18.12 -1.79 -1.08
N GLU A 121 17.49 -0.83 -0.41
CA GLU A 121 17.89 0.58 -0.50
C GLU A 121 19.41 0.78 -0.25
N PRO A 122 20.07 1.65 -1.02
CA PRO A 122 19.51 2.58 -2.01
C PRO A 122 19.24 1.96 -3.39
N ASP A 123 19.47 0.65 -3.58
CA ASP A 123 19.30 0.00 -4.86
C ASP A 123 17.82 -0.21 -5.18
N VAL A 124 17.41 0.23 -6.37
CA VAL A 124 16.05 0.11 -6.91
C VAL A 124 16.09 -0.76 -8.16
N PRO A 125 15.18 -1.74 -8.33
CA PRO A 125 15.13 -2.56 -9.54
C PRO A 125 15.02 -1.70 -10.81
N GLU A 126 15.94 -1.90 -11.76
CA GLU A 126 16.04 -1.07 -12.95
C GLU A 126 14.78 -1.12 -13.83
N GLU A 127 14.08 -2.25 -13.81
CA GLU A 127 12.86 -2.48 -14.57
C GLU A 127 11.76 -1.47 -14.21
N LEU A 128 11.72 -1.03 -12.94
CA LEU A 128 10.74 -0.05 -12.47
C LEU A 128 10.87 1.27 -13.25
N PHE A 129 12.07 1.74 -13.58
CA PHE A 129 12.25 3.02 -14.28
C PHE A 129 11.63 3.06 -15.69
N SER A 130 11.34 1.89 -16.27
CA SER A 130 10.71 1.78 -17.59
C SER A 130 9.18 1.79 -17.56
N LEU A 131 8.57 1.70 -16.37
CA LEU A 131 7.13 1.55 -16.19
C LEU A 131 6.42 2.91 -16.11
N ASN A 132 5.34 3.07 -16.87
CA ASN A 132 4.56 4.31 -16.88
C ASN A 132 3.49 4.38 -15.78
N ASN A 133 3.24 3.25 -15.09
CA ASN A 133 2.21 3.11 -14.07
C ASN A 133 2.78 3.10 -12.64
N ILE A 134 3.96 3.68 -12.45
CA ILE A 134 4.58 3.79 -11.13
C ILE A 134 5.07 5.20 -10.81
N VAL A 135 5.21 5.48 -9.52
CA VAL A 135 5.91 6.65 -9.00
C VAL A 135 6.90 6.20 -7.94
N LEU A 136 8.16 6.62 -8.08
CA LEU A 136 9.25 6.27 -7.17
C LEU A 136 9.75 7.53 -6.46
N SER A 137 10.07 7.40 -5.17
CA SER A 137 10.67 8.45 -4.36
C SER A 137 11.82 7.87 -3.52
N PRO A 138 12.93 8.60 -3.33
CA PRO A 138 14.15 8.06 -2.70
C PRO A 138 14.08 8.12 -1.16
N HIS A 139 13.08 7.49 -0.55
CA HIS A 139 12.88 7.41 0.90
C HIS A 139 13.01 8.77 1.62
N CYS A 140 12.38 9.78 1.03
CA CYS A 140 12.45 11.15 1.52
C CYS A 140 11.10 11.69 2.02
N ALA A 141 10.09 10.84 2.21
CA ALA A 141 8.77 11.29 2.69
C ALA A 141 8.81 12.00 4.06
N VAL A 142 9.83 11.74 4.87
CA VAL A 142 10.04 12.40 6.18
C VAL A 142 10.98 13.61 6.13
N ALA A 143 11.64 13.87 4.99
CA ALA A 143 12.64 14.92 4.85
C ALA A 143 12.01 16.17 4.24
N THR A 144 11.64 17.12 5.09
CA THR A 144 11.21 18.47 4.69
C THR A 144 12.16 19.52 5.31
N PRO A 145 12.41 20.66 4.63
CA PRO A 145 13.23 21.75 5.17
C PRO A 145 12.77 22.28 6.53
#